data_AF-A0A2T2TAT6-F1
#
_entry.id   AF-A0A2T2TAT6-F1
#
_cell.length_a   1.000
_cell.length_b   1.000
_cell.length_c   1.000
_cell.angle_alpha   90.00
_cell.angle_beta   90.00
_cell.angle_gamma   90.00
#
_symmetry.space_group_name_H-M   'P 1'
#
loop_
_entity.id
_entity.type
_entity.pdbx_description
1 polymer ?
#
loop_
_entity_poly.entity_id
_entity_poly.type
_entity_poly.pdbx_seq_one_letter_code
_entity_poly.pdbx_strand_id
1 'polypeptide(L)'
;MRTGLLAFLLSVLALPIMADTPPDSVDFRLDAHRWEHRLLFVFAPSAGAESLTAQEEEFDGHGAGFQDRDLRLLTITGEGAGRLQEEPGTPHQPLTDAAVRRLHKHFGVPHDAFRVVLVGKDGTEKRRDAEPVTVRSVFDAIDAMPMRQREMRDSSGGEQE
;
A
#
# COMPACT_ATOMS: atom_id res chain seq x y z
N MET A 1 28.06 -65.20 23.80
CA MET A 1 27.34 -64.82 22.56
C MET A 1 25.89 -64.55 22.93
N ARG A 2 25.29 -63.46 22.40
CA ARG A 2 23.88 -62.97 22.47
C ARG A 2 23.81 -61.52 22.97
N THR A 3 24.05 -60.57 22.08
CA THR A 3 23.07 -59.77 21.28
C THR A 3 22.56 -58.57 22.07
N GLY A 4 23.06 -57.39 21.68
CA GLY A 4 22.61 -56.10 22.18
C GLY A 4 21.30 -55.63 21.56
N LEU A 5 20.72 -54.62 22.20
CA LEU A 5 19.68 -53.79 21.62
C LEU A 5 19.90 -52.37 22.15
N LEU A 6 20.52 -51.52 21.33
CA LEU A 6 20.69 -50.09 21.63
C LEU A 6 19.51 -49.37 20.97
N ALA A 7 18.57 -48.87 21.77
CA ALA A 7 17.45 -48.08 21.29
C ALA A 7 17.94 -46.66 20.96
N PHE A 8 17.97 -46.31 19.67
CA PHE A 8 18.31 -44.96 19.21
C PHE A 8 17.02 -44.12 19.18
N LEU A 9 16.87 -43.22 20.15
CA LEU A 9 15.74 -42.31 20.26
C LEU A 9 15.96 -41.16 19.27
N LEU A 10 15.21 -41.18 18.16
CA LEU A 10 15.28 -40.16 17.11
C LEU A 10 14.47 -38.93 17.55
N SER A 11 15.10 -37.98 18.25
CA SER A 11 14.50 -36.66 18.51
C SER A 11 14.53 -35.84 17.22
N VAL A 12 13.37 -35.69 16.58
CA VAL A 12 13.18 -34.74 15.47
C VAL A 12 13.13 -33.33 16.06
N LEU A 13 14.25 -32.61 15.96
CA LEU A 13 14.33 -31.20 16.33
C LEU A 13 13.59 -30.38 15.27
N ALA A 14 12.35 -29.97 15.55
CA ALA A 14 11.62 -29.05 14.71
C ALA A 14 12.29 -27.67 14.75
N LEU A 15 13.04 -27.32 13.71
CA LEU A 15 13.55 -25.97 13.52
C LEU A 15 12.35 -25.03 13.32
N PRO A 16 12.23 -23.92 14.08
CA PRO A 16 11.18 -22.95 13.84
C PRO A 16 11.37 -22.39 12.43
N ILE A 17 10.34 -22.50 11.59
CA ILE A 17 10.26 -21.80 10.32
C ILE A 17 10.23 -20.31 10.67
N MET A 18 11.38 -19.65 10.61
CA MET A 18 11.44 -18.20 10.64
C MET A 18 10.67 -17.73 9.41
N ALA A 19 9.59 -16.97 9.62
CA ALA A 19 8.88 -16.32 8.53
C ALA A 19 9.89 -15.43 7.79
N ASP A 20 10.25 -15.85 6.58
CA ASP A 20 11.24 -15.18 5.75
C ASP A 20 10.64 -13.85 5.30
N THR A 21 10.94 -12.78 6.02
CA THR A 21 10.50 -11.44 5.65
C THR A 21 11.40 -10.99 4.51
N PRO A 22 10.87 -10.65 3.32
CA PRO A 22 11.70 -10.31 2.17
C PRO A 22 12.70 -9.21 2.56
N PRO A 23 13.99 -9.34 2.18
CA PRO A 23 15.03 -8.41 2.61
C PRO A 23 14.75 -6.95 2.22
N ASP A 24 13.95 -6.73 1.18
CA ASP A 24 13.57 -5.42 0.67
C ASP A 24 12.17 -4.96 1.13
N SER A 25 11.62 -5.60 2.17
CA SER A 25 10.30 -5.23 2.70
C SER A 25 10.34 -3.98 3.58
N VAL A 26 9.33 -3.14 3.43
CA VAL A 26 9.24 -1.84 4.10
C VAL A 26 8.24 -1.89 5.26
N ASP A 27 8.66 -1.46 6.45
CA ASP A 27 7.74 -1.18 7.56
C ASP A 27 7.08 0.21 7.37
N PHE A 28 6.07 0.28 6.51
CA PHE A 28 5.47 1.55 6.06
C PHE A 28 4.79 2.37 7.18
N ARG A 29 5.28 3.58 7.48
CA ARG A 29 4.69 4.46 8.51
C ARG A 29 4.02 5.67 7.87
N LEU A 30 2.71 5.83 8.08
CA LEU A 30 1.93 7.00 7.63
C LEU A 30 2.61 8.33 7.96
N ASP A 31 3.08 8.50 9.19
CA ASP A 31 3.68 9.75 9.65
C ASP A 31 5.01 10.08 8.95
N ALA A 32 5.72 9.08 8.41
CA ALA A 32 6.95 9.29 7.65
C ALA A 32 6.71 9.90 6.26
N HIS A 33 5.46 9.93 5.80
CA HIS A 33 5.06 10.51 4.51
C HIS A 33 4.29 11.84 4.66
N ARG A 34 4.07 12.30 5.89
CA ARG A 34 3.42 13.60 6.12
C ARG A 34 4.23 14.72 5.50
N TRP A 35 3.53 15.72 4.97
CA TRP A 35 4.04 16.92 4.33
C TRP A 35 4.78 16.68 3.00
N GLU A 36 5.25 15.47 2.74
CA GLU A 36 5.95 15.09 1.52
C GLU A 36 5.01 14.45 0.49
N HIS A 37 4.19 13.48 0.92
CA HIS A 37 3.41 12.66 -0.02
C HIS A 37 1.93 12.60 0.32
N ARG A 38 1.11 12.53 -0.73
CA ARG A 38 -0.27 12.05 -0.65
C ARG A 38 -0.22 10.53 -0.78
N LEU A 39 -1.14 9.84 -0.12
CA LEU A 39 -1.16 8.37 -0.11
C LEU A 39 -2.52 7.89 -0.58
N LEU A 40 -2.52 6.98 -1.56
CA LEU A 40 -3.69 6.28 -2.02
C LEU A 40 -3.59 4.81 -1.64
N PHE A 41 -4.50 4.36 -0.78
CA PHE A 41 -4.59 2.98 -0.36
C PHE A 41 -5.70 2.27 -1.14
N VAL A 42 -5.40 1.08 -1.65
CA VAL A 42 -6.35 0.15 -2.25
C VAL A 42 -6.30 -1.14 -1.44
N PHE A 43 -7.32 -1.37 -0.65
CA PHE A 43 -7.54 -2.63 0.05
C PHE A 43 -8.39 -3.56 -0.82
N ALA A 44 -8.05 -4.84 -0.84
CA ALA A 44 -8.78 -5.85 -1.58
C ALA A 44 -8.81 -7.19 -0.82
N PRO A 45 -9.83 -8.03 -1.03
CA PRO A 45 -9.92 -9.33 -0.37
C PRO A 45 -8.78 -10.30 -0.74
N SER A 46 -8.29 -10.22 -1.98
CA SER A 46 -7.19 -11.05 -2.48
C SER A 46 -6.51 -10.40 -3.69
N ALA A 47 -5.37 -10.93 -4.13
CA ALA A 47 -4.68 -10.45 -5.33
C ALA A 47 -5.48 -10.67 -6.64
N GLY A 48 -6.45 -11.59 -6.65
CA GLY A 48 -7.28 -11.92 -7.81
C GLY A 48 -8.70 -11.32 -7.76
N ALA A 49 -8.96 -10.38 -6.85
CA ALA A 49 -10.28 -9.77 -6.72
C ALA A 49 -10.60 -8.89 -7.95
N GLU A 50 -11.78 -9.05 -8.55
CA GLU A 50 -12.19 -8.26 -9.72
C GLU A 50 -12.14 -6.75 -9.47
N SER A 51 -12.49 -6.32 -8.26
CA SER A 51 -12.41 -4.91 -7.85
C SER A 51 -10.98 -4.38 -7.82
N LEU A 52 -10.00 -5.22 -7.48
CA LEU A 52 -8.59 -4.82 -7.51
C LEU A 52 -8.10 -4.68 -8.94
N THR A 53 -8.41 -5.66 -9.80
CA THR A 53 -8.08 -5.59 -11.23
C THR A 53 -8.67 -4.35 -11.89
N ALA A 54 -9.97 -4.08 -11.67
CA ALA A 54 -10.62 -2.88 -12.19
C ALA A 54 -9.96 -1.58 -11.67
N GLN A 55 -9.52 -1.57 -10.41
CA GLN A 55 -8.85 -0.40 -9.84
C GLN A 55 -7.45 -0.18 -10.44
N GLU A 56 -6.70 -1.25 -10.71
CA GLU A 56 -5.39 -1.20 -11.36
C GLU A 56 -5.52 -0.69 -12.80
N GLU A 57 -6.51 -1.19 -13.55
CA GLU A 57 -6.81 -0.72 -14.91
C GLU A 57 -7.15 0.77 -14.95
N GLU A 58 -7.91 1.28 -13.99
CA GLU A 58 -8.23 2.72 -13.88
C GLU A 58 -6.99 3.60 -13.68
N PHE A 59 -5.92 3.05 -13.09
CA PHE A 59 -4.69 3.80 -12.80
C PHE A 59 -3.59 3.59 -13.83
N ASP A 60 -3.73 2.59 -14.71
CA ASP A 60 -2.74 2.27 -15.73
C ASP A 60 -2.50 3.46 -16.67
N GLY A 61 -1.24 3.68 -17.05
CA GLY A 61 -0.83 4.79 -17.91
C GLY A 61 -0.91 6.20 -17.30
N HIS A 62 -1.25 6.35 -16.01
CA HIS A 62 -1.42 7.67 -15.36
C HIS A 62 -0.27 8.08 -14.41
N GLY A 63 0.91 7.46 -14.53
CA GLY A 63 2.06 7.71 -13.64
C GLY A 63 2.44 9.18 -13.49
N ALA A 64 2.54 9.94 -14.59
CA ALA A 64 2.83 11.37 -14.56
C ALA A 64 1.83 12.16 -13.67
N GLY A 65 0.55 11.80 -13.71
CA GLY A 65 -0.47 12.44 -12.88
C GLY A 65 -0.34 12.12 -11.39
N PHE A 66 0.20 10.94 -11.04
CA PHE A 66 0.57 10.57 -9.68
C PHE A 66 1.79 11.40 -9.22
N GLN A 67 2.83 11.50 -10.05
CA GLN A 67 4.04 12.27 -9.75
C GLN A 67 3.73 13.75 -9.53
N ASP A 68 2.98 14.40 -10.43
CA ASP A 68 2.59 15.81 -10.34
C ASP A 68 1.85 16.17 -9.03
N ARG A 69 1.28 15.15 -8.38
CA ARG A 69 0.48 15.27 -7.16
C ARG A 69 1.17 14.65 -5.95
N ASP A 70 2.45 14.29 -6.06
CA ASP A 70 3.21 13.59 -5.02
C ASP A 70 2.44 12.39 -4.43
N LEU A 71 1.69 11.67 -5.27
CA LEU A 71 0.78 10.62 -4.86
C LEU A 71 1.48 9.26 -4.94
N ARG A 72 1.56 8.54 -3.81
CA ARG A 72 2.05 7.16 -3.77
C ARG A 72 0.91 6.17 -3.63
N LEU A 73 1.04 5.00 -4.25
CA LEU A 73 0.03 3.94 -4.27
C LEU A 73 0.42 2.79 -3.34
N LEU A 74 -0.50 2.40 -2.45
CA LEU A 74 -0.37 1.22 -1.62
C LEU A 74 -1.49 0.25 -1.93
N THR A 75 -1.15 -0.98 -2.30
CA THR A 75 -2.12 -2.07 -2.45
C THR A 75 -1.96 -3.03 -1.28
N ILE A 76 -3.06 -3.41 -0.64
CA ILE A 76 -3.06 -4.29 0.54
C ILE A 76 -4.12 -5.35 0.33
N THR A 77 -3.75 -6.63 0.41
CA THR A 77 -4.66 -7.76 0.23
C THR A 77 -4.98 -8.45 1.55
N GLY A 78 -6.16 -9.05 1.62
CA GLY A 78 -6.63 -9.81 2.79
C GLY A 78 -5.73 -10.97 3.20
N GLU A 79 -4.95 -11.49 2.25
CA GLU A 79 -3.96 -12.57 2.42
C GLU A 79 -2.72 -12.14 3.22
N GLY A 80 -2.65 -10.88 3.65
CA GLY A 80 -1.55 -10.35 4.43
C GLY A 80 -0.41 -9.77 3.59
N ALA A 81 -0.57 -9.74 2.26
CA ALA A 81 0.39 -9.10 1.37
C ALA A 81 0.08 -7.60 1.24
N GLY A 82 1.13 -6.80 1.20
CA GLY A 82 1.03 -5.38 0.88
C GLY A 82 2.17 -4.97 -0.01
N ARG A 83 1.95 -3.95 -0.83
CA ARG A 83 2.98 -3.38 -1.69
C ARG A 83 2.85 -1.87 -1.80
N LEU A 84 4.01 -1.20 -1.86
CA LEU A 84 4.15 0.23 -2.12
C LEU A 84 4.67 0.43 -3.54
N GLN A 85 4.05 1.36 -4.26
CA GLN A 85 4.49 1.86 -5.56
C GLN A 85 4.58 3.38 -5.50
N GLU A 86 5.59 3.93 -6.15
CA GLU A 86 5.69 5.38 -6.31
C GLU A 86 4.60 5.88 -7.25
N GLU A 87 4.35 5.13 -8.32
CA GLU A 87 3.30 5.37 -9.30
C GLU A 87 2.84 4.05 -9.97
N PRO A 88 1.65 4.02 -10.60
CA PRO A 88 1.18 2.85 -11.34
C PRO A 88 2.18 2.38 -12.41
N GLY A 89 2.41 1.06 -12.48
CA GLY A 89 3.30 0.45 -13.48
C GLY A 89 4.79 0.44 -13.11
N THR A 90 5.18 0.99 -11.96
CA THR A 90 6.57 0.91 -11.47
C THR A 90 6.82 -0.34 -10.61
N PRO A 91 8.09 -0.75 -10.43
CA PRO A 91 8.43 -1.82 -9.50
C PRO A 91 7.86 -1.54 -8.11
N HIS A 92 7.25 -2.55 -7.51
CA HIS A 92 6.65 -2.44 -6.19
C HIS A 92 7.57 -2.97 -5.10
N GLN A 93 7.55 -2.33 -3.94
CA GLN A 93 8.25 -2.79 -2.75
C GLN A 93 7.28 -3.51 -1.82
N PRO A 94 7.58 -4.75 -1.37
CA PRO A 94 6.71 -5.45 -0.44
C PRO A 94 6.63 -4.72 0.91
N LEU A 95 5.48 -4.78 1.57
CA LEU A 95 5.30 -4.30 2.93
C LEU A 95 5.55 -5.44 3.91
N THR A 96 6.05 -5.11 5.10
CA THR A 96 6.09 -6.09 6.19
C THR A 96 4.68 -6.44 6.67
N ASP A 97 4.48 -7.66 7.18
CA ASP A 97 3.19 -8.05 7.77
C ASP A 97 2.75 -7.11 8.91
N ALA A 98 3.72 -6.57 9.65
CA ALA A 98 3.47 -5.60 10.71
C ALA A 98 2.86 -4.31 10.16
N ALA A 99 3.33 -3.84 9.00
CA ALA A 99 2.76 -2.70 8.31
C ALA A 99 1.36 -3.00 7.78
N VAL A 100 1.15 -4.14 7.13
CA VAL A 100 -0.16 -4.57 6.62
C VAL A 100 -1.21 -4.62 7.73
N ARG A 101 -0.91 -5.32 8.85
CA ARG A 101 -1.81 -5.39 10.01
C ARG A 101 -2.12 -4.01 10.59
N ARG A 102 -1.10 -3.14 10.69
CA ARG A 102 -1.26 -1.78 11.20
C ARG A 102 -2.17 -0.95 10.31
N LEU A 103 -2.05 -1.07 8.98
CA LEU A 103 -2.86 -0.32 8.02
C LEU A 103 -4.32 -0.76 8.05
N HIS A 104 -4.60 -2.08 8.03
CA HIS A 104 -5.96 -2.59 8.23
C HIS A 104 -6.59 -2.06 9.53
N LYS A 105 -5.84 -2.12 10.63
CA LYS A 105 -6.30 -1.61 11.93
C LYS A 105 -6.53 -0.10 11.92
N HIS A 106 -5.61 0.67 11.34
CA HIS A 106 -5.68 2.13 11.32
C HIS A 106 -6.92 2.62 10.57
N PHE A 107 -7.21 2.04 9.40
CA PHE A 107 -8.35 2.45 8.57
C PHE A 107 -9.66 1.71 8.89
N GLY A 108 -9.61 0.71 9.76
CA GLY A 108 -10.77 -0.11 10.12
C GLY A 108 -11.34 -0.90 8.94
N VAL A 109 -10.48 -1.37 8.03
CA VAL A 109 -10.88 -2.10 6.83
C VAL A 109 -10.76 -3.60 7.08
N PRO A 110 -11.86 -4.38 7.01
CA PRO A 110 -11.81 -5.84 7.08
C PRO A 110 -10.92 -6.46 5.99
N HIS A 111 -10.35 -7.64 6.27
CA HIS A 111 -9.49 -8.34 5.31
C HIS A 111 -10.23 -8.80 4.04
N ASP A 112 -11.55 -8.98 4.11
CA ASP A 112 -12.41 -9.44 3.03
C ASP A 112 -13.10 -8.28 2.28
N ALA A 113 -12.77 -7.03 2.59
CA ALA A 113 -13.42 -5.85 2.01
C ALA A 113 -12.54 -5.17 0.96
N PHE A 114 -13.19 -4.66 -0.09
CA PHE A 114 -12.58 -3.67 -0.97
C PHE A 114 -12.75 -2.26 -0.39
N ARG A 115 -11.70 -1.43 -0.49
CA ARG A 115 -11.73 -0.04 -0.05
C ARG A 115 -10.65 0.78 -0.73
N VAL A 116 -11.02 1.95 -1.23
CA VAL A 116 -10.06 2.99 -1.61
C VAL A 116 -10.04 4.04 -0.51
N VAL A 117 -8.86 4.48 -0.08
CA VAL A 117 -8.68 5.56 0.88
C VAL A 117 -7.63 6.53 0.38
N LEU A 118 -7.98 7.81 0.25
CA LEU A 118 -7.04 8.89 -0.04
C LEU A 118 -6.68 9.60 1.25
N VAL A 119 -5.38 9.74 1.51
CA VAL A 119 -4.82 10.52 2.62
C VAL A 119 -4.01 11.67 2.05
N GLY A 120 -4.27 12.88 2.55
CA GLY A 120 -3.53 14.08 2.16
C GLY A 120 -2.15 14.15 2.80
N LYS A 121 -1.33 15.10 2.33
CA LYS A 121 -0.01 15.40 2.93
C LYS A 121 -0.12 15.79 4.42
N ASP A 122 -1.25 16.31 4.87
CA ASP A 122 -1.49 16.59 6.29
C ASP A 122 -1.70 15.32 7.15
N GLY A 123 -1.73 14.14 6.53
CA GLY A 123 -1.95 12.85 7.19
C GLY A 123 -3.42 12.58 7.52
N THR A 124 -4.35 13.40 7.03
CA THR A 124 -5.79 13.19 7.26
C THR A 124 -6.45 12.48 6.06
N GLU A 125 -7.41 11.62 6.37
CA GLU A 125 -8.26 10.98 5.36
C GLU A 125 -9.10 12.04 4.64
N LYS A 126 -9.06 12.02 3.31
CA LYS A 126 -9.76 12.99 2.44
C LYS A 126 -10.95 12.37 1.72
N ARG A 127 -10.86 11.07 1.45
CA ARG A 127 -11.85 10.33 0.68
C ARG A 127 -11.78 8.84 1.02
N ARG A 128 -12.93 8.19 0.97
CA ARG A 128 -13.11 6.76 1.22
C ARG A 128 -14.22 6.19 0.34
N ASP A 129 -13.93 5.14 -0.43
CA ASP A 129 -14.87 4.55 -1.39
C ASP A 129 -14.93 3.03 -1.26
N ALA A 130 -16.12 2.46 -1.37
CA ALA A 130 -16.34 1.00 -1.27
C ALA A 130 -16.18 0.28 -2.62
N GLU A 131 -16.01 1.03 -3.70
CA GLU A 131 -15.99 0.55 -5.08
C GLU A 131 -14.78 1.16 -5.82
N PRO A 132 -14.32 0.55 -6.92
CA PRO A 132 -13.23 1.11 -7.73
C PRO A 132 -13.53 2.54 -8.16
N VAL A 133 -12.50 3.38 -8.17
CA VAL A 133 -12.61 4.81 -8.47
C VAL A 133 -11.82 5.14 -9.72
N THR A 134 -12.33 6.08 -10.50
CA THR A 134 -11.58 6.59 -11.65
C THR A 134 -10.41 7.43 -11.20
N VAL A 135 -9.29 7.36 -11.93
CA VAL A 135 -8.11 8.20 -11.70
C VAL A 135 -8.47 9.69 -11.72
N ARG A 136 -9.33 10.09 -12.66
CA ARG A 136 -9.82 11.46 -12.76
C ARG A 136 -10.51 11.91 -11.48
N SER A 137 -11.39 11.09 -10.90
CA SER A 137 -12.07 11.45 -9.65
C SER A 137 -11.10 11.61 -8.48
N VAL A 138 -10.02 10.82 -8.44
CA VAL A 138 -8.97 10.94 -7.41
C VAL A 138 -8.20 12.25 -7.61
N PHE A 139 -7.80 12.56 -8.83
CA PHE A 139 -7.07 13.79 -9.15
C PHE A 139 -7.91 15.04 -8.90
N ASP A 140 -9.18 15.04 -9.29
CA ASP A 140 -10.11 16.15 -9.04
C ASP A 140 -10.28 16.37 -7.52
N ALA A 141 -10.39 15.29 -6.73
CA ALA A 141 -10.45 15.38 -5.27
C ALA A 141 -9.16 15.94 -4.66
N ILE A 142 -7.99 15.56 -5.21
CA ILE A 142 -6.69 16.08 -4.80
C ILE A 142 -6.56 17.56 -5.13
N ASP A 143 -6.92 17.94 -6.35
CA ASP A 143 -6.79 19.31 -6.85
C ASP A 143 -7.74 20.26 -6.12
N ALA A 144 -8.89 19.79 -5.63
CA ALA A 144 -9.76 20.57 -4.74
C ALA A 144 -9.17 20.85 -3.34
N MET A 145 -8.06 20.21 -2.94
CA MET A 145 -7.49 20.40 -1.61
C MET A 145 -6.79 21.75 -1.44
N PRO A 146 -6.95 22.46 -0.30
CA PRO A 146 -6.35 23.78 -0.09
C PRO A 146 -4.83 23.83 -0.24
N MET A 147 -4.13 22.78 0.20
CA MET A 147 -2.67 22.69 0.04
C MET A 147 -2.29 22.53 -1.44
N ARG A 148 -3.02 21.68 -2.18
CA ARG A 148 -2.78 21.47 -3.60
C ARG A 148 -3.03 22.74 -4.42
N GLN A 149 -4.09 23.47 -4.08
CA GLN A 149 -4.39 24.77 -4.68
C GLN A 149 -3.28 25.81 -4.44
N ARG A 150 -2.57 25.75 -3.31
CA ARG A 150 -1.39 26.61 -3.08
C ARG A 150 -0.21 26.18 -3.93
N GLU A 151 0.13 24.89 -3.93
CA GLU A 151 1.20 24.33 -4.77
C GLU A 151 1.05 24.75 -6.24
N MET A 152 -0.17 24.61 -6.80
CA MET A 152 -0.46 24.99 -8.19
C MET A 152 -0.25 26.49 -8.46
N ARG A 153 -0.59 27.35 -7.51
CA ARG A 153 -0.39 28.81 -7.64
C ARG A 153 1.09 29.15 -7.61
N ASP A 154 1.83 28.56 -6.68
CA ASP A 154 3.26 28.81 -6.49
C ASP A 154 4.06 28.33 -7.72
N SER A 155 3.72 27.18 -8.30
CA SER A 155 4.33 26.68 -9.54
C SER A 155 4.05 27.58 -10.75
N SER A 156 2.84 28.15 -10.88
CA SER A 156 2.47 29.04 -11.99
C SER A 156 3.06 30.46 -11.91
N GLY A 157 3.50 30.87 -10.70
CA GLY A 157 4.13 32.17 -10.48
C GLY A 157 5.62 32.19 -10.83
N GLY A 158 6.32 31.06 -10.71
CA GLY A 158 7.77 30.96 -10.95
C GLY A 158 8.18 30.80 -12.42
N GLU A 159 7.25 30.56 -13.34
CA GLU A 159 7.54 30.47 -14.79
C GLU A 159 7.51 31.84 -15.48
N GLN A 160 7.18 32.92 -14.76
CA GLN A 160 7.06 34.29 -15.27
C GLN A 160 8.19 35.23 -14.80
N GLU A 161 9.27 34.70 -14.22
CA GLU A 161 10.42 35.46 -13.70
C GLU A 161 11.74 35.15 -14.44
#